data_AF-A0A318YUV6-F1
#
_entry.id   AF-A0A318YUV6-F1
#
_cell.length_a   1.000
_cell.length_b   1.000
_cell.length_c   1.000
_cell.angle_alpha   90.00
_cell.angle_beta   90.00
_cell.angle_gamma   90.00
#
_symmetry.space_group_name_H-M   'P 1'
#
loop_
_entity.id
_entity.type
_entity.pdbx_description
1 polymer ?
#
loop_
_entity_poly.entity_id
_entity_poly.type
_entity_poly.pdbx_seq_one_letter_code
_entity_poly.pdbx_strand_id
1 'polypeptide(L)'
;MTSISTSTLPTITRSTFINSTFTDLTPSDTITRSHLRDVTITCSGSRTPTSLLRSALTSCIVKHSSTYRSKLNHTTLTNAIVSRTEATHTSFDIYTYSHRSTLSNAILRDRASVKRSKVKDTSLLGGSSLWRSNVSKCMIADGCRVQRRKLVDCEVMCCVLGKMQIPVNEKKLDSKDVKYWLEEESSDEEGAREMSPPPAYTA
;
A
#
# COMPACT_ATOMS: atom_id res chain seq x y z
N MET A 1 -2.67 -29.73 -12.36
CA MET A 1 -2.15 -28.36 -12.28
C MET A 1 -2.27 -27.76 -13.67
N THR A 2 -3.11 -26.75 -13.88
CA THR A 2 -3.31 -26.12 -15.19
C THR A 2 -2.42 -24.88 -15.30
N SER A 3 -1.46 -24.89 -16.21
CA SER A 3 -0.61 -23.75 -16.57
C SER A 3 -1.17 -23.10 -17.85
N ILE A 4 -1.49 -21.82 -17.79
CA ILE A 4 -1.99 -21.04 -18.94
C ILE A 4 -0.87 -20.11 -19.39
N SER A 5 -0.37 -20.30 -20.62
CA SER A 5 0.58 -19.41 -21.31
C SER A 5 -0.07 -18.92 -22.60
N THR A 6 0.03 -17.63 -22.88
CA THR A 6 -0.78 -16.96 -23.90
C THR A 6 0.11 -16.06 -24.75
N SER A 7 0.24 -16.39 -26.03
CA SER A 7 1.13 -15.75 -26.99
C SER A 7 0.58 -14.46 -27.62
N THR A 8 -0.61 -14.00 -27.21
CA THR A 8 -1.17 -12.68 -27.58
C THR A 8 -1.97 -12.12 -26.40
N LEU A 9 -1.62 -10.90 -25.96
CA LEU A 9 -2.30 -10.03 -24.98
C LEU A 9 -3.45 -10.70 -24.19
N PRO A 10 -3.18 -11.66 -23.28
CA PRO A 10 -4.23 -12.36 -22.55
C PRO A 10 -5.01 -11.42 -21.64
N THR A 11 -6.20 -11.05 -22.09
CA THR A 11 -7.22 -10.54 -21.20
C THR A 11 -8.08 -11.71 -20.75
N ILE A 12 -7.82 -12.19 -19.53
CA ILE A 12 -8.67 -13.16 -18.86
C ILE A 12 -9.84 -12.38 -18.25
N THR A 13 -11.07 -12.70 -18.65
CA THR A 13 -12.24 -11.92 -18.24
C THR A 13 -13.40 -12.83 -17.84
N ARG A 14 -14.09 -12.49 -16.74
CA ARG A 14 -15.30 -13.20 -16.29
C ARG A 14 -15.12 -14.70 -16.11
N SER A 15 -13.92 -15.10 -15.67
CA SER A 15 -13.56 -16.50 -15.51
C SER A 15 -13.45 -16.88 -14.05
N THR A 16 -13.55 -18.18 -13.77
CA THR A 16 -13.29 -18.75 -12.45
C THR A 16 -12.09 -19.67 -12.52
N PHE A 17 -11.10 -19.43 -11.68
CA PHE A 17 -9.92 -20.29 -11.57
C PHE A 17 -9.79 -20.77 -10.13
N ILE A 18 -9.57 -22.08 -10.00
CA ILE A 18 -9.41 -22.76 -8.71
C ILE A 18 -8.12 -23.57 -8.79
N ASN A 19 -7.29 -23.52 -7.74
CA ASN A 19 -6.07 -24.33 -7.64
C ASN A 19 -5.19 -24.25 -8.89
N SER A 20 -4.90 -23.03 -9.31
CA SER A 20 -4.22 -22.72 -10.57
C SER A 20 -3.03 -21.80 -10.34
N THR A 21 -2.06 -21.86 -11.25
CA THR A 21 -0.87 -21.00 -11.19
C THR A 21 -0.73 -20.24 -12.50
N PHE A 22 -0.62 -18.93 -12.40
CA PHE A 22 -0.24 -18.04 -13.48
C PHE A 22 1.21 -17.61 -13.25
N THR A 23 2.09 -17.90 -14.20
CA THR A 23 3.49 -17.46 -14.19
C THR A 23 3.77 -16.58 -15.40
N ASP A 24 4.84 -15.79 -15.31
CA ASP A 24 5.39 -15.02 -16.41
C ASP A 24 4.40 -14.05 -17.05
N LEU A 25 3.39 -13.62 -16.28
CA LEU A 25 2.45 -12.62 -16.74
C LEU A 25 3.20 -11.33 -17.05
N THR A 26 2.91 -10.77 -18.22
CA THR A 26 3.49 -9.53 -18.70
C THR A 26 2.63 -8.34 -18.26
N PRO A 27 3.13 -7.10 -18.38
CA PRO A 27 2.35 -5.90 -18.07
C PRO A 27 1.13 -5.72 -18.97
N SER A 28 1.16 -6.32 -20.17
CA SER A 28 0.03 -6.31 -21.09
C SER A 28 -1.09 -7.29 -20.72
N ASP A 29 -0.82 -8.22 -19.81
CA ASP A 29 -1.78 -9.22 -19.38
C ASP A 29 -2.75 -8.59 -18.39
N THR A 30 -4.03 -8.96 -18.48
CA THR A 30 -5.05 -8.42 -17.58
C THR A 30 -6.01 -9.52 -17.16
N ILE A 31 -6.17 -9.69 -15.85
CA ILE A 31 -7.23 -10.53 -15.29
C ILE A 31 -8.30 -9.62 -14.73
N THR A 32 -9.50 -9.66 -15.31
CA THR A 32 -10.58 -8.73 -14.99
C THR A 32 -11.89 -9.45 -14.68
N ARG A 33 -12.68 -8.91 -13.74
CA ARG A 33 -14.01 -9.44 -13.39
C ARG A 33 -14.04 -10.94 -13.11
N SER A 34 -12.96 -11.49 -12.54
CA SER A 34 -12.77 -12.94 -12.40
C SER A 34 -12.77 -13.35 -10.93
N HIS A 35 -13.07 -14.62 -10.68
CA HIS A 35 -13.04 -15.25 -9.37
C HIS A 35 -11.84 -16.18 -9.28
N LEU A 36 -10.89 -15.86 -8.40
CA LEU A 36 -9.65 -16.61 -8.21
C LEU A 36 -9.67 -17.20 -6.81
N ARG A 37 -9.51 -18.53 -6.71
CA ARG A 37 -9.48 -19.24 -5.44
C ARG A 37 -8.29 -20.19 -5.40
N ASP A 38 -7.48 -20.11 -4.35
CA ASP A 38 -6.29 -20.96 -4.20
C ASP A 38 -5.36 -20.81 -5.43
N VAL A 39 -5.22 -19.57 -5.92
CA VAL A 39 -4.45 -19.23 -7.13
C VAL A 39 -3.15 -18.54 -6.76
N THR A 40 -2.06 -18.97 -7.40
CA THR A 40 -0.78 -18.27 -7.34
C THR A 40 -0.56 -17.47 -8.62
N ILE A 41 -0.29 -16.18 -8.50
CA ILE A 41 0.01 -15.28 -9.61
C ILE A 41 1.41 -14.72 -9.39
N THR A 42 2.32 -15.06 -10.30
CA THR A 42 3.68 -14.50 -10.31
C THR A 42 3.88 -13.80 -11.64
N CYS A 43 3.94 -12.48 -11.60
CA CYS A 43 4.17 -11.68 -12.80
C CYS A 43 5.67 -11.62 -13.08
N SER A 44 6.03 -11.53 -14.36
CA SER A 44 7.41 -11.29 -14.78
C SER A 44 7.95 -10.05 -14.07
N GLY A 45 9.22 -10.06 -13.64
CA GLY A 45 9.87 -8.98 -12.87
C GLY A 45 10.04 -7.65 -13.62
N SER A 46 9.23 -7.40 -14.65
CA SER A 46 9.07 -6.13 -15.32
C SER A 46 8.78 -5.00 -14.31
N ARG A 47 9.26 -3.79 -14.64
CA ARG A 47 8.95 -2.57 -13.89
C ARG A 47 7.45 -2.26 -13.85
N THR A 48 6.70 -2.78 -14.80
CA THR A 48 5.26 -2.58 -14.91
C THR A 48 4.52 -3.85 -14.48
N PRO A 49 3.64 -3.77 -13.47
CA PRO A 49 2.95 -4.94 -12.94
C PRO A 49 1.76 -5.36 -13.81
N THR A 50 1.42 -6.65 -13.79
CA THR A 50 0.19 -7.18 -14.41
C THR A 50 -1.05 -6.67 -13.68
N SER A 51 -2.12 -6.40 -14.43
CA SER A 51 -3.34 -5.78 -13.90
C SER A 51 -4.40 -6.81 -13.48
N LEU A 52 -4.83 -6.74 -12.21
CA LEU A 52 -5.94 -7.49 -11.63
C LEU A 52 -7.09 -6.53 -11.31
N LEU A 53 -8.13 -6.54 -12.14
CA LEU A 53 -9.17 -5.50 -12.13
C LEU A 53 -10.53 -6.07 -11.75
N ARG A 54 -11.19 -5.52 -10.73
CA ARG A 54 -12.58 -5.87 -10.39
C ARG A 54 -12.80 -7.37 -10.13
N SER A 55 -11.79 -8.02 -9.59
CA SER A 55 -11.77 -9.47 -9.37
C SER A 55 -11.96 -9.79 -7.89
N ALA A 56 -12.38 -11.01 -7.59
CA ALA A 56 -12.45 -11.53 -6.23
C ALA A 56 -11.35 -12.60 -6.05
N LEU A 57 -10.44 -12.37 -5.11
CA LEU A 57 -9.34 -13.27 -4.80
C LEU A 57 -9.54 -13.83 -3.40
N THR A 58 -9.50 -15.16 -3.29
CA THR A 58 -9.63 -15.87 -2.02
C THR A 58 -8.50 -16.87 -1.89
N SER A 59 -7.75 -16.82 -0.78
CA SER A 59 -6.62 -17.74 -0.54
C SER A 59 -5.56 -17.67 -1.64
N CYS A 60 -5.31 -16.48 -2.19
CA CYS A 60 -4.37 -16.29 -3.30
C CYS A 60 -2.99 -15.83 -2.83
N ILE A 61 -1.96 -16.13 -3.63
CA ILE A 61 -0.63 -15.53 -3.51
C ILE A 61 -0.39 -14.71 -4.77
N VAL A 62 -0.15 -13.42 -4.64
CA VAL A 62 -0.02 -12.52 -5.78
C VAL A 62 1.25 -11.68 -5.64
N LYS A 63 2.14 -11.83 -6.62
CA LYS A 63 3.45 -11.16 -6.66
C LYS A 63 3.56 -10.25 -7.88
N HIS A 64 4.21 -9.10 -7.73
CA HIS A 64 4.51 -8.17 -8.84
C HIS A 64 3.25 -7.70 -9.62
N SER A 65 2.17 -7.35 -8.92
CA SER A 65 0.86 -7.06 -9.53
C SER A 65 0.28 -5.68 -9.18
N SER A 66 -0.68 -5.23 -9.98
CA SER A 66 -1.52 -4.06 -9.71
C SER A 66 -2.97 -4.49 -9.58
N THR A 67 -3.51 -4.44 -8.38
CA THR A 67 -4.88 -4.82 -8.06
C THR A 67 -5.76 -3.59 -7.89
N TYR A 68 -6.84 -3.49 -8.67
CA TYR A 68 -7.73 -2.32 -8.66
C TYR A 68 -9.20 -2.69 -8.59
N ARG A 69 -9.94 -2.04 -7.67
CA ARG A 69 -11.38 -2.24 -7.45
C ARG A 69 -11.77 -3.70 -7.18
N SER A 70 -10.88 -4.44 -6.52
CA SER A 70 -11.05 -5.87 -6.28
C SER A 70 -11.48 -6.16 -4.83
N LYS A 71 -11.76 -7.43 -4.55
CA LYS A 71 -11.96 -7.95 -3.19
C LYS A 71 -10.91 -9.02 -2.91
N LEU A 72 -10.16 -8.86 -1.82
CA LEU A 72 -9.12 -9.77 -1.39
C LEU A 72 -9.52 -10.38 -0.04
N ASN A 73 -9.44 -11.71 0.04
CA ASN A 73 -9.72 -12.45 1.26
C ASN A 73 -8.64 -13.52 1.44
N HIS A 74 -8.03 -13.63 2.63
CA HIS A 74 -6.96 -14.60 2.90
C HIS A 74 -5.84 -14.58 1.86
N THR A 75 -5.51 -13.40 1.33
CA THR A 75 -4.57 -13.25 0.20
C THR A 75 -3.22 -12.72 0.70
N THR A 76 -2.14 -13.17 0.07
CA THR A 76 -0.79 -12.61 0.31
C THR A 76 -0.34 -11.83 -0.91
N LEU A 77 0.14 -10.60 -0.67
CA LEU A 77 0.60 -9.67 -1.69
C LEU A 77 2.07 -9.33 -1.45
N THR A 78 2.90 -9.50 -2.47
CA THR A 78 4.33 -9.11 -2.43
C THR A 78 4.65 -8.24 -3.63
N ASN A 79 5.35 -7.12 -3.42
CA ASN A 79 5.67 -6.13 -4.44
C ASN A 79 4.44 -5.76 -5.30
N ALA A 80 3.35 -5.37 -4.62
CA ALA A 80 2.06 -5.18 -5.26
C ALA A 80 1.47 -3.79 -4.99
N ILE A 81 0.81 -3.25 -6.01
CA ILE A 81 0.03 -2.02 -5.92
C ILE A 81 -1.44 -2.40 -5.73
N VAL A 82 -2.10 -1.83 -4.74
CA VAL A 82 -3.50 -2.10 -4.42
C VAL A 82 -4.25 -0.78 -4.35
N SER A 83 -5.32 -0.64 -5.14
CA SER A 83 -6.05 0.63 -5.20
C SER A 83 -7.56 0.44 -5.25
N ARG A 84 -8.28 1.17 -4.38
CA ARG A 84 -9.75 1.10 -4.30
C ARG A 84 -10.28 -0.31 -4.05
N THR A 85 -9.52 -1.09 -3.29
CA THR A 85 -9.76 -2.52 -3.08
C THR A 85 -10.14 -2.75 -1.63
N GLU A 86 -10.98 -3.75 -1.40
CA GLU A 86 -11.31 -4.24 -0.07
C GLU A 86 -10.42 -5.45 0.22
N ALA A 87 -9.66 -5.42 1.31
CA ALA A 87 -8.77 -6.50 1.70
C ALA A 87 -9.07 -6.93 3.15
N THR A 88 -9.38 -8.20 3.30
CA THR A 88 -9.75 -8.86 4.57
C THR A 88 -8.79 -10.02 4.80
N HIS A 89 -8.29 -10.23 6.02
CA HIS A 89 -7.37 -11.33 6.32
C HIS A 89 -6.17 -11.40 5.36
N THR A 90 -5.70 -10.24 4.89
CA THR A 90 -4.73 -10.14 3.79
C THR A 90 -3.38 -9.71 4.33
N SER A 91 -2.32 -10.38 3.88
CA SER A 91 -0.94 -10.02 4.18
C SER A 91 -0.38 -9.13 3.07
N PHE A 92 0.08 -7.95 3.44
CA PHE A 92 0.76 -6.98 2.60
C PHE A 92 2.23 -7.00 2.99
N ASP A 93 3.02 -7.64 2.14
CA ASP A 93 4.41 -7.94 2.39
C ASP A 93 5.34 -6.87 1.77
N ILE A 94 6.61 -7.23 1.59
CA ILE A 94 7.68 -6.44 0.98
C ILE A 94 7.19 -5.54 -0.17
N TYR A 95 7.48 -4.24 -0.06
CA TYR A 95 7.23 -3.21 -1.09
C TYR A 95 5.78 -3.14 -1.61
N THR A 96 4.80 -3.33 -0.74
CA THR A 96 3.40 -3.15 -1.11
C THR A 96 2.92 -1.72 -0.93
N TYR A 97 2.10 -1.24 -1.88
CA TYR A 97 1.50 0.09 -1.82
C TYR A 97 -0.02 0.00 -1.91
N SER A 98 -0.74 0.54 -0.94
CA SER A 98 -2.20 0.55 -0.89
C SER A 98 -2.76 1.97 -0.89
N HIS A 99 -3.71 2.27 -1.79
CA HIS A 99 -4.30 3.60 -1.91
C HIS A 99 -5.82 3.59 -2.05
N ARG A 100 -6.49 4.40 -1.21
CA ARG A 100 -7.96 4.51 -1.18
C ARG A 100 -8.65 3.16 -0.98
N SER A 101 -8.05 2.29 -0.18
CA SER A 101 -8.51 0.93 0.06
C SER A 101 -9.11 0.78 1.46
N THR A 102 -9.81 -0.32 1.69
CA THR A 102 -10.26 -0.72 3.02
C THR A 102 -9.50 -1.98 3.41
N LEU A 103 -8.72 -1.92 4.48
CA LEU A 103 -7.89 -3.00 4.99
C LEU A 103 -8.44 -3.41 6.36
N SER A 104 -8.74 -4.69 6.55
CA SER A 104 -9.24 -5.22 7.82
C SER A 104 -8.67 -6.58 8.14
N ASN A 105 -8.39 -6.87 9.41
CA ASN A 105 -7.71 -8.10 9.83
C ASN A 105 -6.44 -8.36 9.00
N ALA A 106 -5.74 -7.29 8.61
CA ALA A 106 -4.62 -7.35 7.69
C ALA A 106 -3.29 -7.28 8.45
N ILE A 107 -2.22 -7.65 7.76
CA ILE A 107 -0.86 -7.44 8.27
C ILE A 107 -0.07 -6.68 7.22
N LEU A 108 0.56 -5.58 7.61
CA LEU A 108 1.39 -4.71 6.76
C LEU A 108 2.84 -4.82 7.26
N ARG A 109 3.74 -5.29 6.40
CA ARG A 109 5.14 -5.57 6.75
C ARG A 109 6.10 -4.92 5.75
N ASP A 110 7.38 -4.90 6.11
CA ASP A 110 8.50 -4.67 5.18
C ASP A 110 8.31 -3.46 4.26
N ARG A 111 8.12 -2.30 4.90
CA ARG A 111 7.98 -0.98 4.27
C ARG A 111 6.73 -0.85 3.39
N ALA A 112 5.67 -1.56 3.73
CA ALA A 112 4.36 -1.34 3.12
C ALA A 112 3.91 0.12 3.30
N SER A 113 3.26 0.70 2.30
CA SER A 113 2.80 2.09 2.34
C SER A 113 1.31 2.18 2.05
N VAL A 114 0.56 2.81 2.95
CA VAL A 114 -0.89 2.91 2.86
C VAL A 114 -1.33 4.37 2.90
N LYS A 115 -2.09 4.77 1.89
CA LYS A 115 -2.46 6.16 1.66
C LYS A 115 -3.97 6.34 1.46
N ARG A 116 -4.57 7.28 2.20
CA ARG A 116 -6.01 7.63 2.06
C ARG A 116 -6.94 6.43 2.24
N SER A 117 -6.58 5.49 3.10
CA SER A 117 -7.29 4.23 3.27
C SER A 117 -8.00 4.17 4.63
N LYS A 118 -8.92 3.21 4.76
CA LYS A 118 -9.49 2.80 6.05
C LYS A 118 -8.76 1.53 6.49
N VAL A 119 -8.24 1.50 7.71
CA VAL A 119 -7.44 0.40 8.24
C VAL A 119 -8.01 0.03 9.60
N LYS A 120 -8.43 -1.23 9.78
CA LYS A 120 -9.10 -1.70 11.00
C LYS A 120 -8.53 -3.04 11.45
N ASP A 121 -8.39 -3.27 12.75
CA ASP A 121 -7.99 -4.59 13.29
C ASP A 121 -6.71 -5.11 12.59
N THR A 122 -5.75 -4.22 12.29
CA THR A 122 -4.60 -4.52 11.40
C THR A 122 -3.29 -4.28 12.14
N SER A 123 -2.30 -5.12 11.88
CA SER A 123 -0.93 -4.96 12.42
C SER A 123 -0.03 -4.28 11.39
N LEU A 124 0.66 -3.22 11.80
CA LEU A 124 1.61 -2.46 10.99
C LEU A 124 3.01 -2.60 11.57
N LEU A 125 3.91 -3.19 10.80
CA LEU A 125 5.24 -3.61 11.23
C LEU A 125 6.30 -3.22 10.17
N GLY A 126 7.57 -3.36 10.53
CA GLY A 126 8.71 -3.33 9.59
C GLY A 126 8.88 -2.01 8.83
N GLY A 127 8.76 -0.86 9.50
CA GLY A 127 8.98 0.45 8.88
C GLY A 127 7.90 0.88 7.88
N SER A 128 6.69 0.31 7.99
CA SER A 128 5.56 0.64 7.14
C SER A 128 5.09 2.09 7.34
N SER A 129 4.42 2.66 6.33
CA SER A 129 3.96 4.06 6.36
C SER A 129 2.45 4.19 6.19
N LEU A 130 1.84 5.07 6.98
CA LEU A 130 0.43 5.42 6.93
C LEU A 130 0.25 6.91 6.69
N TRP A 131 -0.46 7.27 5.63
CA TRP A 131 -0.67 8.68 5.27
C TRP A 131 -2.12 9.01 4.93
N ARG A 132 -2.71 9.99 5.64
CA ARG A 132 -4.11 10.40 5.42
C ARG A 132 -5.13 9.27 5.56
N SER A 133 -4.83 8.28 6.39
CA SER A 133 -5.67 7.09 6.59
C SER A 133 -6.44 7.17 7.91
N ASN A 134 -7.62 6.55 7.96
CA ASN A 134 -8.36 6.33 9.20
C ASN A 134 -7.98 4.95 9.72
N VAL A 135 -7.49 4.89 10.95
CA VAL A 135 -6.89 3.69 11.55
C VAL A 135 -7.60 3.43 12.86
N SER A 136 -8.08 2.21 13.07
CA SER A 136 -8.76 1.86 14.31
C SER A 136 -8.45 0.44 14.78
N LYS A 137 -8.25 0.23 16.09
CA LYS A 137 -7.98 -1.09 16.66
C LYS A 137 -6.74 -1.76 16.06
N CYS A 138 -5.69 -0.97 15.81
CA CYS A 138 -4.49 -1.44 15.14
C CYS A 138 -3.28 -1.42 16.06
N MET A 139 -2.40 -2.41 15.91
CA MET A 139 -1.06 -2.38 16.47
C MET A 139 -0.10 -1.78 15.44
N ILE A 140 0.67 -0.77 15.84
CA ILE A 140 1.64 -0.07 14.99
C ILE A 140 2.99 -0.12 15.70
N ALA A 141 3.94 -0.88 15.16
CA ALA A 141 5.24 -1.11 15.77
C ALA A 141 6.41 -0.94 14.77
N ASP A 142 7.63 -1.15 15.25
CA ASP A 142 8.83 -1.37 14.43
C ASP A 142 9.17 -0.25 13.44
N GLY A 143 9.29 1.00 13.92
CA GLY A 143 9.76 2.11 13.10
C GLY A 143 8.74 2.62 12.08
N CYS A 144 7.46 2.26 12.22
CA CYS A 144 6.43 2.72 11.30
C CYS A 144 6.27 4.25 11.34
N ARG A 145 5.94 4.83 10.18
CA ARG A 145 5.72 6.27 10.01
C ARG A 145 4.25 6.57 9.82
N VAL A 146 3.66 7.36 10.70
CA VAL A 146 2.24 7.67 10.64
C VAL A 146 2.06 9.18 10.52
N GLN A 147 1.32 9.66 9.51
CA GLN A 147 1.11 11.10 9.28
C GLN A 147 -0.34 11.46 8.86
N ARG A 148 -0.86 12.60 9.35
CA ARG A 148 -2.17 13.18 8.99
C ARG A 148 -3.35 12.19 9.09
N ARG A 149 -3.49 11.50 10.20
CA ARG A 149 -4.37 10.33 10.38
C ARG A 149 -5.32 10.54 11.54
N LYS A 150 -6.39 9.75 11.55
CA LYS A 150 -7.26 9.54 12.71
C LYS A 150 -6.92 8.15 13.27
N LEU A 151 -6.38 8.10 14.48
CA LEU A 151 -6.13 6.85 15.22
C LEU A 151 -7.22 6.69 16.28
N VAL A 152 -7.80 5.50 16.40
CA VAL A 152 -8.82 5.19 17.41
C VAL A 152 -8.50 3.81 17.99
N ASP A 153 -8.33 3.71 19.30
CA ASP A 153 -7.99 2.44 19.98
C ASP A 153 -6.76 1.73 19.37
N CYS A 154 -5.70 2.48 19.05
CA CYS A 154 -4.49 1.90 18.46
C CYS A 154 -3.35 1.82 19.49
N GLU A 155 -2.62 0.71 19.45
CA GLU A 155 -1.38 0.52 20.20
C GLU A 155 -0.21 0.95 19.31
N VAL A 156 0.61 1.89 19.78
CA VAL A 156 1.72 2.46 19.00
C VAL A 156 3.01 2.32 19.79
N MET A 157 3.99 1.63 19.20
CA MET A 157 5.29 1.34 19.82
C MET A 157 6.44 1.67 18.86
N CYS A 158 7.51 2.32 19.30
CA CYS A 158 8.72 2.55 18.49
C CYS A 158 8.44 3.18 17.10
N CYS A 159 7.51 4.14 17.00
CA CYS A 159 7.07 4.71 15.72
C CYS A 159 7.27 6.23 15.63
N VAL A 160 7.38 6.73 14.39
CA VAL A 160 7.46 8.17 14.13
C VAL A 160 6.07 8.72 13.83
N LEU A 161 5.62 9.64 14.67
CA LEU A 161 4.32 10.27 14.59
C LEU A 161 4.43 11.72 14.09
N GLY A 162 3.99 12.00 12.85
CA GLY A 162 3.92 13.39 12.35
C GLY A 162 2.67 14.16 12.81
N LYS A 163 2.36 15.33 12.24
CA LYS A 163 1.15 16.13 12.57
C LYS A 163 -0.13 15.26 12.62
N MET A 164 -0.81 15.22 13.77
CA MET A 164 -2.04 14.47 14.05
C MET A 164 -3.26 15.39 14.13
N GLN A 165 -4.45 14.85 13.87
CA GLN A 165 -5.72 15.37 14.36
C GLN A 165 -6.31 14.26 15.25
N ILE A 166 -6.24 14.42 16.56
CA ILE A 166 -6.62 13.38 17.54
C ILE A 166 -8.01 13.72 18.10
N PRO A 167 -9.01 12.83 18.02
CA PRO A 167 -10.06 12.74 19.04
C PRO A 167 -9.51 11.88 20.19
N VAL A 168 -9.21 12.51 21.32
CA VAL A 168 -8.47 11.89 22.43
C VAL A 168 -9.40 11.01 23.28
N ASN A 169 -9.05 9.74 23.47
CA ASN A 169 -9.37 8.98 24.68
C ASN A 169 -8.04 8.50 25.25
N GLU A 170 -7.61 9.11 26.35
CA GLU A 170 -6.29 8.91 26.95
C GLU A 170 -6.18 7.51 27.58
N LYS A 171 -5.25 6.69 27.07
CA LYS A 171 -4.52 5.76 27.93
C LYS A 171 -3.06 6.20 27.90
N LYS A 172 -2.59 6.67 29.06
CA LYS A 172 -1.25 7.21 29.32
C LYS A 172 -0.17 6.36 28.64
N LEU A 173 0.54 6.93 27.67
CA LEU A 173 1.88 6.47 27.32
C LEU A 173 2.85 7.09 28.33
N ASP A 174 3.67 6.24 28.94
CA ASP A 174 4.64 6.63 29.96
C ASP A 174 5.76 7.49 29.34
N SER A 175 6.11 8.55 30.06
CA SER A 175 6.72 9.80 29.56
C SER A 175 8.23 9.73 29.27
N LYS A 176 8.81 8.56 28.94
CA LYS A 176 10.28 8.44 28.89
C LYS A 176 10.95 8.44 27.51
N ASP A 177 10.21 8.25 26.41
CA ASP A 177 10.83 8.09 25.07
C ASP A 177 10.44 9.13 24.00
N VAL A 178 9.85 10.27 24.38
CA VAL A 178 9.59 11.36 23.43
C VAL A 178 10.77 12.33 23.41
N LYS A 179 11.84 11.97 22.72
CA LYS A 179 12.89 12.92 22.34
C LYS A 179 12.38 13.77 21.17
N TYR A 180 11.95 14.98 21.49
CA TYR A 180 11.54 16.02 20.56
C TYR A 180 12.63 16.28 19.51
N TRP A 181 12.25 16.25 18.23
CA TRP A 181 12.94 17.01 17.18
C TRP A 181 11.92 18.02 16.64
N LEU A 182 11.85 19.16 17.31
CA LEU A 182 11.37 20.41 16.75
C LEU A 182 12.63 21.14 16.28
N GLU A 183 12.86 21.18 14.97
CA GLU A 183 13.62 22.26 14.37
C GLU A 183 12.63 23.06 13.53
N GLU A 184 12.09 24.11 14.16
CA GLU A 184 11.77 25.35 13.46
C GLU A 184 13.00 26.23 13.60
N GLU A 185 13.59 26.71 12.50
CA GLU A 185 14.06 28.09 12.42
C GLU A 185 13.80 28.62 11.02
N SER A 186 12.89 29.59 10.98
CA SER A 186 12.83 30.67 10.00
C SER A 186 13.97 31.64 10.25
N SER A 187 14.69 32.05 9.21
CA SER A 187 15.35 33.36 9.18
C SER A 187 15.50 33.80 7.74
N ASP A 188 14.83 34.91 7.41
CA ASP A 188 15.05 35.71 6.22
C ASP A 188 16.47 36.30 6.26
N GLU A 189 17.27 36.06 5.22
CA GLU A 189 18.37 36.95 4.84
C GLU A 189 18.42 37.10 3.31
N GLU A 190 18.35 38.36 2.88
CA GLU A 190 18.51 38.83 1.51
C GLU A 190 19.89 38.44 0.95
N GLY A 191 19.88 37.78 -0.20
CA GLY A 191 21.07 37.58 -1.02
C GLY A 191 20.70 37.79 -2.48
N ALA A 192 20.97 38.99 -3.00
CA ALA A 192 20.76 39.37 -4.39
C ALA A 192 21.40 38.33 -5.34
N ARG A 193 20.58 37.68 -6.17
CA ARG A 193 21.06 36.88 -7.31
C ARG A 193 20.82 37.69 -8.57
N GLU A 194 21.90 38.07 -9.25
CA GLU A 194 21.89 38.60 -10.61
C GLU A 194 21.07 37.66 -11.52
N MET A 195 20.03 38.20 -12.13
CA MET A 195 19.29 37.56 -13.21
C MET A 195 20.10 37.65 -14.49
N SER A 196 20.56 36.51 -15.01
CA SER A 196 21.02 36.43 -16.40
C SER A 196 19.84 36.70 -17.35
N PRO A 197 19.98 37.55 -18.37
CA PRO A 197 18.91 37.83 -19.31
C PRO A 197 18.65 36.64 -20.24
N PRO A 198 17.40 36.43 -20.70
CA PRO A 198 17.06 35.37 -21.64
C PRO A 198 17.64 35.65 -23.05
N PRO A 199 17.97 34.61 -23.84
CA PRO A 199 18.50 34.77 -25.18
C PRO A 199 17.45 35.37 -26.13
N ALA A 200 17.89 36.33 -26.94
CA ALA A 200 17.06 36.98 -27.95
C ALA A 200 16.64 35.99 -29.05
N TYR A 201 15.34 35.93 -29.33
CA TYR A 201 14.80 35.28 -30.53
C TYR A 201 15.07 36.20 -31.73
N THR A 202 15.81 35.72 -32.72
CA THR A 202 15.82 36.30 -34.07
C THR A 202 14.85 35.53 -34.95
N ALA A 203 14.01 36.28 -35.67
CA ALA A 203 13.08 35.82 -36.69
C ALA A 203 13.79 35.37 -37.98
#